data_AF-A0A4Z1F416-F1
#
_entry.id   AF-A0A4Z1F416-F1
#
_cell.length_a   1.000
_cell.length_b   1.000
_cell.length_c   1.000
_cell.angle_alpha   90.00
_cell.angle_beta   90.00
_cell.angle_gamma   90.00
#
_symmetry.space_group_name_H-M   'P 1'
#
loop_
_entity.id
_entity.type
_entity.pdbx_description
1 polymer ?
#
loop_
_entity_poly.entity_id
_entity_poly.type
_entity_poly.pdbx_seq_one_letter_code
_entity_poly.pdbx_strand_id
1 'polypeptide(L)'
;MPVSSRWHLSIPPISLPSYLFTSSTHPLPDKPAFIDAANPSNLLTHSDFRLYSQRLAAGLIKNGLQPGDRVLLFSSNNLFFPVIIMGIITAGGIFTGANPGFVERELAYQLSDCEAKFLICGEESLEVGIDAAGKAGLGRENVFVFSDVGKESYEGKDGTKGIKSWWELLESEEVGRKFQWKEDFDPEETVCCLNYSSGTTGIPKGVMITHYNYVANSMQYRHLHELHPETPERNKKAKWLCFLPLYHAMGQTIFGAVAPKRGIPVYIMKKFDFGNMLEAVQKYKITSLNLVPPIVVVSIHHLMLVKSPLTKQYDLSSVIDMTSGAAPLSGEVIDAAEKLWPNGNVKLTQGWGMTEATCSLLGCDTRHDPIPNSVGELNANCHAKIVDPETFEELKQGERGEIWVQAPNIMKGYWKKPSATKETLMNSPSGVWLRTGDIAYVDSQNNFFIVDRMKELIKVKGNQVAPAELEALLLEHPEIADAAVIGVMIGEDEVPRAYIVKSGGSGNKLNAEEVMEWVEKRTSRFKWLKGGVEFVEAIPKNPSGKILRKLLREKAKEEISINNVKARL
;
A
#
# COMPACT_ATOMS: atom_id res chain seq x y z
N MET A 1 9.69 14.34 25.51
CA MET A 1 9.67 15.36 24.43
C MET A 1 9.54 14.62 23.11
N PRO A 2 8.71 15.10 22.18
CA PRO A 2 8.54 14.45 20.89
C PRO A 2 9.88 14.25 20.18
N VAL A 3 10.07 13.06 19.61
CA VAL A 3 11.19 12.76 18.74
C VAL A 3 10.99 13.56 17.46
N SER A 4 11.99 14.34 17.09
CA SER A 4 11.98 15.14 15.86
C SER A 4 12.91 14.50 14.85
N SER A 5 12.52 14.48 13.57
CA SER A 5 13.43 14.05 12.52
C SER A 5 14.69 14.90 12.54
N ARG A 6 15.85 14.25 12.41
CA ARG A 6 17.12 14.94 12.16
C ARG A 6 17.21 15.50 10.74
N TRP A 7 16.28 15.15 9.87
CA TRP A 7 16.22 15.56 8.48
C TRP A 7 15.24 16.72 8.29
N HIS A 8 15.65 17.69 7.49
CA HIS A 8 14.83 18.85 7.15
C HIS A 8 14.92 19.13 5.65
N LEU A 9 13.76 19.28 5.01
CA LEU A 9 13.62 19.66 3.61
C LEU A 9 12.80 20.94 3.48
N SER A 10 13.17 21.78 2.51
CA SER A 10 12.34 22.88 2.05
C SER A 10 11.36 22.34 1.02
N ILE A 11 10.10 22.13 1.43
CA ILE A 11 9.04 21.58 0.58
C ILE A 11 8.32 22.75 -0.11
N PRO A 12 8.32 22.83 -1.46
CA PRO A 12 7.65 23.92 -2.16
C PRO A 12 6.12 23.71 -2.18
N PRO A 13 5.32 24.76 -1.94
CA PRO A 13 3.87 24.71 -2.06
C PRO A 13 3.47 24.82 -3.54
N ILE A 14 3.63 23.72 -4.28
CA ILE A 14 3.30 23.64 -5.72
C ILE A 14 2.37 22.46 -6.00
N SER A 15 1.67 22.52 -7.13
CA SER A 15 0.87 21.39 -7.60
C SER A 15 1.74 20.15 -7.89
N LEU A 16 1.17 18.96 -7.66
CA LEU A 16 1.80 17.70 -8.04
C LEU A 16 2.23 17.63 -9.54
N PRO A 17 1.44 18.07 -10.53
CA PRO A 17 1.89 18.18 -11.91
C PRO A 17 3.14 19.05 -12.07
N SER A 18 3.18 20.22 -11.43
CA SER A 18 4.36 21.10 -11.46
C SER A 18 5.57 20.49 -10.74
N TYR A 19 5.37 19.74 -9.66
CA TYR A 19 6.47 19.00 -9.03
C TYR A 19 7.08 17.94 -9.96
N LEU A 20 6.24 17.19 -10.70
CA LEU A 20 6.72 16.12 -11.58
C LEU A 20 7.29 16.64 -12.89
N PHE A 21 6.66 17.64 -13.49
CA PHE A 21 6.96 18.09 -14.84
C PHE A 21 7.62 19.47 -14.93
N THR A 22 7.78 20.16 -13.80
CA THR A 22 8.24 21.57 -13.70
C THR A 22 7.22 22.57 -14.28
N SER A 23 6.76 22.35 -15.51
CA SER A 23 5.67 23.09 -16.15
C SER A 23 5.05 22.27 -17.28
N SER A 24 3.96 22.78 -17.85
CA SER A 24 3.25 22.24 -19.02
C SER A 24 4.10 22.12 -20.28
N THR A 25 5.16 22.92 -20.38
CA THR A 25 6.00 23.05 -21.58
C THR A 25 7.48 22.80 -21.32
N HIS A 26 7.90 22.61 -20.06
CA HIS A 26 9.30 22.36 -19.72
C HIS A 26 9.87 21.18 -20.53
N PRO A 27 11.08 21.25 -21.09
CA PRO A 27 11.66 20.10 -21.78
C PRO A 27 11.80 18.90 -20.83
N LEU A 28 11.30 17.73 -21.25
CA LEU A 28 11.42 16.48 -20.50
C LEU A 28 12.35 15.53 -21.26
N PRO A 29 13.07 14.64 -20.55
CA PRO A 29 13.92 13.66 -21.21
C PRO A 29 13.09 12.69 -22.03
N ASP A 30 13.52 12.40 -23.26
CA ASP A 30 12.95 11.35 -24.09
C ASP A 30 13.48 9.98 -23.66
N LYS A 31 13.18 9.60 -22.41
CA LYS A 31 13.56 8.34 -21.78
C LYS A 31 12.33 7.61 -21.29
N PRO A 32 12.32 6.27 -21.26
CA PRO A 32 11.21 5.50 -20.73
C PRO A 32 10.93 5.85 -19.26
N ALA A 33 9.67 6.15 -18.96
CA ALA A 33 9.16 6.32 -17.60
C ALA A 33 8.40 5.05 -17.15
N PHE A 34 7.50 4.56 -18.01
CA PHE A 34 6.69 3.37 -17.76
C PHE A 34 6.77 2.40 -18.93
N ILE A 35 6.88 1.11 -18.65
CA ILE A 35 7.06 0.06 -19.65
C ILE A 35 6.14 -1.09 -19.28
N ASP A 36 5.43 -1.67 -20.25
CA ASP A 36 4.69 -2.91 -20.02
C ASP A 36 5.69 -4.07 -19.82
N ALA A 37 5.66 -4.71 -18.64
CA ALA A 37 6.58 -5.79 -18.33
C ALA A 37 6.37 -7.03 -19.23
N ALA A 38 5.14 -7.27 -19.71
CA ALA A 38 4.82 -8.38 -20.60
C ALA A 38 5.18 -8.06 -22.06
N ASN A 39 5.03 -6.81 -22.48
CA ASN A 39 5.38 -6.35 -23.83
C ASN A 39 6.17 -5.02 -23.82
N PRO A 40 7.51 -5.05 -23.66
CA PRO A 40 8.33 -3.84 -23.53
C PRO A 40 8.36 -2.92 -24.75
N SER A 41 7.84 -3.37 -25.90
CA SER A 41 7.65 -2.48 -27.06
C SER A 41 6.58 -1.43 -26.81
N ASN A 42 5.67 -1.69 -25.86
CA ASN A 42 4.71 -0.74 -25.35
C ASN A 42 5.29 -0.01 -24.13
N LEU A 43 5.63 1.26 -24.30
CA LEU A 43 6.21 2.10 -23.27
C LEU A 43 5.73 3.54 -23.39
N LEU A 44 5.83 4.27 -22.29
CA LEU A 44 5.64 5.70 -22.22
C LEU A 44 6.95 6.34 -21.78
N THR A 45 7.45 7.28 -22.57
CA THR A 45 8.53 8.17 -22.14
C THR A 45 8.03 9.17 -21.11
N HIS A 46 8.93 9.94 -20.47
CA HIS A 46 8.50 11.06 -19.62
C HIS A 46 7.69 12.10 -20.40
N SER A 47 8.06 12.34 -21.67
CA SER A 47 7.34 13.24 -22.57
C SER A 47 5.94 12.69 -22.90
N ASP A 48 5.83 11.40 -23.19
CA ASP A 48 4.53 10.75 -23.43
C ASP A 48 3.66 10.80 -22.17
N PHE A 49 4.22 10.50 -21.00
CA PHE A 49 3.50 10.52 -19.74
C PHE A 49 2.85 11.90 -19.50
N ARG A 50 3.59 13.00 -19.68
CA ARG A 50 3.00 14.35 -19.58
C ARG A 50 1.98 14.60 -20.68
N LEU A 51 2.32 14.29 -21.94
CA LEU A 51 1.46 14.58 -23.08
C LEU A 51 0.12 13.87 -22.99
N TYR A 52 0.10 12.57 -22.69
CA TYR A 52 -1.13 11.82 -22.49
C TYR A 52 -1.93 12.33 -21.29
N SER A 53 -1.26 12.73 -20.20
CA SER A 53 -1.93 13.36 -19.05
C SER A 53 -2.61 14.67 -19.43
N GLN A 54 -1.96 15.53 -20.22
CA GLN A 54 -2.53 16.77 -20.74
C GLN A 54 -3.70 16.54 -21.70
N ARG A 55 -3.58 15.55 -22.60
CA ARG A 55 -4.65 15.16 -23.53
C ARG A 55 -5.88 14.64 -22.78
N LEU A 56 -5.66 13.82 -21.76
CA LEU A 56 -6.73 13.32 -20.89
C LEU A 56 -7.36 14.46 -20.10
N ALA A 57 -6.55 15.36 -19.53
CA ALA A 57 -7.06 16.50 -18.78
C ALA A 57 -7.98 17.39 -19.61
N ALA A 58 -7.55 17.74 -20.83
CA ALA A 58 -8.35 18.52 -21.76
C ALA A 58 -9.68 17.85 -22.12
N GLY A 59 -9.66 16.54 -22.39
CA GLY A 59 -10.88 15.82 -22.74
C GLY A 59 -11.81 15.58 -21.55
N LEU A 60 -11.30 15.37 -20.34
CA LEU A 60 -12.11 15.33 -19.12
C LEU A 60 -12.86 16.66 -18.90
N ILE A 61 -12.16 17.79 -19.04
CA ILE A 61 -12.76 19.13 -18.94
C ILE A 61 -13.83 19.34 -20.02
N LYS A 62 -13.55 18.93 -21.26
CA LYS A 62 -14.52 19.00 -22.38
C LYS A 62 -15.78 18.17 -22.12
N ASN A 63 -15.64 17.03 -21.45
CA ASN A 63 -16.76 16.18 -21.04
C ASN A 63 -17.44 16.66 -19.75
N GLY A 64 -17.03 17.80 -19.20
CA GLY A 64 -17.72 18.49 -18.11
C GLY A 64 -17.12 18.29 -16.72
N LEU A 65 -15.89 17.75 -16.60
CA LEU A 65 -15.17 17.71 -15.32
C LEU A 65 -14.93 19.14 -14.82
N GLN A 66 -15.31 19.44 -13.59
CA GLN A 66 -14.99 20.69 -12.91
C GLN A 66 -13.92 20.49 -11.84
N PRO A 67 -13.16 21.54 -11.46
CA PRO A 67 -12.24 21.47 -10.35
C PRO A 67 -12.91 20.93 -9.08
N GLY A 68 -12.26 19.96 -8.43
CA GLY A 68 -12.78 19.28 -7.25
C GLY A 68 -13.68 18.09 -7.52
N ASP A 69 -14.16 17.84 -8.75
CA ASP A 69 -14.91 16.64 -9.10
C ASP A 69 -14.04 15.38 -8.93
N ARG A 70 -14.65 14.28 -8.47
CA ARG A 70 -13.96 13.00 -8.26
C ARG A 70 -14.07 12.13 -9.51
N VAL A 71 -12.97 11.54 -9.92
CA VAL A 71 -12.95 10.50 -10.97
C VAL A 71 -12.41 9.22 -10.36
N LEU A 72 -13.23 8.16 -10.41
CA LEU A 72 -12.89 6.87 -9.84
C LEU A 72 -12.26 5.95 -10.89
N LEU A 73 -11.11 5.38 -10.57
CA LEU A 73 -10.46 4.33 -11.37
C LEU A 73 -10.60 2.98 -10.67
N PHE A 74 -11.33 2.06 -11.29
CA PHE A 74 -11.54 0.68 -10.82
C PHE A 74 -10.88 -0.29 -11.81
N SER A 75 -9.61 -0.57 -11.60
CA SER A 75 -8.83 -1.43 -12.51
C SER A 75 -7.59 -2.00 -11.83
N SER A 76 -7.11 -3.12 -12.37
CA SER A 76 -5.77 -3.64 -12.09
C SER A 76 -4.67 -2.68 -12.60
N ASN A 77 -3.40 -2.99 -12.32
CA ASN A 77 -2.31 -2.20 -12.86
C ASN A 77 -2.31 -2.23 -14.39
N ASN A 78 -1.96 -1.10 -15.01
CA ASN A 78 -1.89 -0.94 -16.46
C ASN A 78 -0.80 0.09 -16.80
N LEU A 79 -0.24 0.03 -18.01
CA LEU A 79 0.73 1.00 -18.51
C LEU A 79 0.23 2.46 -18.41
N PHE A 80 -1.05 2.70 -18.72
CA PHE A 80 -1.66 4.04 -18.67
C PHE A 80 -2.25 4.40 -17.31
N PHE A 81 -2.14 3.55 -16.29
CA PHE A 81 -2.67 3.86 -14.95
C PHE A 81 -2.08 5.16 -14.38
N PRO A 82 -0.75 5.41 -14.46
CA PRO A 82 -0.17 6.70 -14.04
C PRO A 82 -0.72 7.89 -14.83
N VAL A 83 -0.98 7.71 -16.13
CA VAL A 83 -1.60 8.74 -17.00
C VAL A 83 -2.99 9.09 -16.52
N ILE A 84 -3.82 8.10 -16.12
CA ILE A 84 -5.16 8.37 -15.58
C ILE A 84 -5.07 9.23 -14.31
N ILE A 85 -4.24 8.81 -13.34
CA ILE A 85 -4.02 9.57 -12.10
C ILE A 85 -3.64 11.01 -12.42
N MET A 86 -2.61 11.18 -13.24
CA MET A 86 -2.03 12.50 -13.49
C MET A 86 -2.91 13.36 -14.37
N GLY A 87 -3.63 12.79 -15.34
CA GLY A 87 -4.58 13.52 -16.18
C GLY A 87 -5.78 14.04 -15.40
N ILE A 88 -6.32 13.26 -14.45
CA ILE A 88 -7.38 13.72 -13.55
C ILE A 88 -6.88 14.91 -12.70
N ILE A 89 -5.71 14.77 -12.08
CA ILE A 89 -5.12 15.81 -11.23
C ILE A 89 -4.79 17.06 -12.05
N THR A 90 -4.24 16.89 -13.25
CA THR A 90 -3.89 17.99 -14.18
C THR A 90 -5.14 18.74 -14.67
N ALA A 91 -6.31 18.08 -14.70
CA ALA A 91 -7.59 18.71 -15.00
C ALA A 91 -8.18 19.50 -13.81
N GLY A 92 -7.58 19.43 -12.62
CA GLY A 92 -8.12 19.96 -11.37
C GLY A 92 -9.12 19.02 -10.68
N GLY A 93 -9.27 17.78 -11.19
CA GLY A 93 -10.10 16.76 -10.55
C GLY A 93 -9.36 16.04 -9.41
N ILE A 94 -10.13 15.27 -8.64
CA ILE A 94 -9.65 14.45 -7.53
C ILE A 94 -9.64 12.99 -7.96
N PHE A 95 -8.45 12.39 -7.99
CA PHE A 95 -8.30 10.96 -8.28
C PHE A 95 -8.77 10.11 -7.09
N THR A 96 -9.51 9.04 -7.35
CA THR A 96 -9.76 7.98 -6.35
C THR A 96 -9.60 6.60 -6.98
N GLY A 97 -8.79 5.75 -6.36
CA GLY A 97 -8.57 4.38 -6.79
C GLY A 97 -9.46 3.40 -6.02
N ALA A 98 -10.01 2.41 -6.71
CA ALA A 98 -10.72 1.29 -6.10
C ALA A 98 -10.00 -0.03 -6.38
N ASN A 99 -10.09 -0.96 -5.42
CA ASN A 99 -9.52 -2.28 -5.56
C ASN A 99 -10.32 -3.07 -6.61
N PRO A 100 -9.72 -3.57 -7.71
CA PRO A 100 -10.42 -4.31 -8.77
C PRO A 100 -11.08 -5.61 -8.28
N GLY A 101 -10.71 -6.11 -7.10
CA GLY A 101 -11.38 -7.25 -6.47
C GLY A 101 -12.66 -6.91 -5.71
N PHE A 102 -13.10 -5.65 -5.68
CA PHE A 102 -14.36 -5.29 -5.03
C PHE A 102 -15.56 -5.91 -5.74
N VAL A 103 -16.52 -6.34 -4.93
CA VAL A 103 -17.85 -6.69 -5.42
C VAL A 103 -18.70 -5.43 -5.61
N GLU A 104 -19.77 -5.56 -6.37
CA GLU A 104 -20.68 -4.47 -6.75
C GLU A 104 -21.05 -3.53 -5.58
N ARG A 105 -21.48 -4.08 -4.43
CA ARG A 105 -21.90 -3.28 -3.26
C ARG A 105 -20.77 -2.42 -2.67
N GLU A 106 -19.53 -2.91 -2.73
CA GLU A 106 -18.36 -2.23 -2.16
C GLU A 106 -17.94 -1.07 -3.05
N LEU A 107 -17.95 -1.30 -4.37
CA LEU A 107 -17.68 -0.27 -5.34
C LEU A 107 -18.80 0.80 -5.35
N ALA A 108 -20.07 0.39 -5.29
CA ALA A 108 -21.21 1.30 -5.23
C ALA A 108 -21.15 2.21 -4.00
N TYR A 109 -20.72 1.67 -2.85
CA TYR A 109 -20.46 2.47 -1.66
C TYR A 109 -19.41 3.56 -1.91
N GLN A 110 -18.25 3.19 -2.48
CA GLN A 110 -17.18 4.16 -2.73
C GLN A 110 -17.61 5.22 -3.76
N LEU A 111 -18.26 4.83 -4.86
CA LEU A 111 -18.82 5.74 -5.87
C LEU A 111 -19.79 6.75 -5.26
N SER A 112 -20.66 6.29 -4.36
CA SER A 112 -21.65 7.12 -3.69
C SER A 112 -21.00 8.05 -2.64
N ASP A 113 -20.10 7.54 -1.80
CA ASP A 113 -19.48 8.33 -0.72
C ASP A 113 -18.55 9.42 -1.28
N CYS A 114 -17.79 9.13 -2.34
CA CYS A 114 -16.98 10.14 -3.01
C CYS A 114 -17.76 11.00 -4.02
N GLU A 115 -19.01 10.67 -4.31
CA GLU A 115 -19.82 11.33 -5.35
C GLU A 115 -19.04 11.46 -6.66
N ALA A 116 -18.61 10.31 -7.20
CA ALA A 116 -17.80 10.27 -8.42
C ALA A 116 -18.57 10.85 -9.62
N LYS A 117 -17.92 11.74 -10.36
CA LYS A 117 -18.44 12.30 -11.61
C LYS A 117 -18.28 11.35 -12.79
N PHE A 118 -17.16 10.63 -12.82
CA PHE A 118 -16.86 9.63 -13.85
C PHE A 118 -16.30 8.36 -13.21
N LEU A 119 -16.62 7.22 -13.82
CA LEU A 119 -16.02 5.92 -13.53
C LEU A 119 -15.19 5.48 -14.74
N ILE A 120 -13.90 5.28 -14.53
CA ILE A 120 -13.00 4.64 -15.49
C ILE A 120 -12.77 3.21 -14.97
N CYS A 121 -13.17 2.21 -15.75
CA CYS A 121 -13.25 0.82 -15.29
C CYS A 121 -12.46 -0.11 -16.19
N GLY A 122 -11.58 -0.93 -15.62
CA GLY A 122 -10.88 -1.98 -16.34
C GLY A 122 -11.85 -2.91 -17.06
N GLU A 123 -11.48 -3.33 -18.27
CA GLU A 123 -12.31 -4.24 -19.09
C GLU A 123 -12.67 -5.52 -18.33
N GLU A 124 -11.75 -6.04 -17.49
CA GLU A 124 -11.93 -7.26 -16.71
C GLU A 124 -13.01 -7.16 -15.61
N SER A 125 -13.38 -5.94 -15.22
CA SER A 125 -14.35 -5.69 -14.14
C SER A 125 -15.49 -4.78 -14.57
N LEU A 126 -15.68 -4.60 -15.89
CA LEU A 126 -16.60 -3.62 -16.45
C LEU A 126 -18.06 -3.85 -16.08
N GLU A 127 -18.52 -5.11 -16.09
CA GLU A 127 -19.90 -5.44 -15.69
C GLU A 127 -20.18 -5.04 -14.24
N VAL A 128 -19.28 -5.43 -13.32
CA VAL A 128 -19.34 -5.02 -11.90
C VAL A 128 -19.31 -3.50 -11.76
N GLY A 129 -18.48 -2.82 -12.56
CA GLY A 129 -18.39 -1.37 -12.59
C GLY A 129 -19.69 -0.69 -13.02
N ILE A 130 -20.34 -1.20 -14.07
CA ILE A 130 -21.62 -0.68 -14.58
C ILE A 130 -22.74 -0.88 -13.54
N ASP A 131 -22.83 -2.08 -12.97
CA ASP A 131 -23.87 -2.39 -11.98
C ASP A 131 -23.71 -1.52 -10.73
N ALA A 132 -22.48 -1.36 -10.25
CA ALA A 132 -22.15 -0.48 -9.13
C ALA A 132 -22.44 1.00 -9.44
N ALA A 133 -22.12 1.46 -10.66
CA ALA A 133 -22.46 2.81 -11.13
C ALA A 133 -23.98 3.02 -11.12
N GLY A 134 -24.75 2.06 -11.63
CA GLY A 134 -26.22 2.11 -11.59
C GLY A 134 -26.76 2.21 -10.16
N LYS A 135 -26.25 1.40 -9.22
CA LYS A 135 -26.62 1.49 -7.80
C LYS A 135 -26.24 2.81 -7.14
N ALA A 136 -25.14 3.43 -7.56
CA ALA A 136 -24.68 4.72 -7.07
C ALA A 136 -25.38 5.92 -7.76
N GLY A 137 -26.25 5.68 -8.75
CA GLY A 137 -26.93 6.73 -9.52
C GLY A 137 -26.04 7.40 -10.58
N LEU A 138 -24.92 6.78 -10.95
CA LEU A 138 -24.03 7.26 -12.00
C LEU A 138 -24.48 6.71 -13.37
N GLY A 139 -24.89 7.59 -14.27
CA GLY A 139 -25.34 7.23 -15.62
C GLY A 139 -24.25 6.54 -16.44
N ARG A 140 -24.66 5.60 -17.32
CA ARG A 140 -23.75 4.81 -18.18
C ARG A 140 -22.89 5.68 -19.10
N GLU A 141 -23.36 6.86 -19.47
CA GLU A 141 -22.63 7.85 -20.26
C GLU A 141 -21.39 8.44 -19.56
N ASN A 142 -21.31 8.26 -18.23
CA ASN A 142 -20.19 8.68 -17.39
C ASN A 142 -19.27 7.50 -17.00
N VAL A 143 -19.50 6.32 -17.58
CA VAL A 143 -18.66 5.13 -17.42
C VAL A 143 -17.82 4.95 -18.68
N PHE A 144 -16.52 4.75 -18.49
CA PHE A 144 -15.55 4.55 -19.57
C PHE A 144 -14.76 3.26 -19.35
N VAL A 145 -14.63 2.42 -20.38
CA VAL A 145 -13.80 1.23 -20.31
C VAL A 145 -12.31 1.59 -20.44
N PHE A 146 -11.50 1.04 -19.56
CA PHE A 146 -10.07 1.23 -19.49
C PHE A 146 -9.33 -0.01 -19.99
N SER A 147 -8.58 0.17 -21.07
CA SER A 147 -7.76 -0.86 -21.69
C SER A 147 -6.49 -0.24 -22.26
N ASP A 148 -5.46 -1.07 -22.36
CA ASP A 148 -4.16 -0.77 -22.97
C ASP A 148 -4.16 -0.88 -24.50
N VAL A 149 -5.14 -1.59 -25.07
CA VAL A 149 -5.37 -1.66 -26.52
C VAL A 149 -6.09 -0.39 -26.99
N GLY A 150 -5.61 0.20 -28.10
CA GLY A 150 -6.01 1.52 -28.59
C GLY A 150 -7.50 1.69 -28.90
N LYS A 151 -7.88 2.91 -29.30
CA LYS A 151 -9.27 3.35 -29.54
C LYS A 151 -10.13 2.39 -30.39
N GLU A 152 -9.52 1.68 -31.34
CA GLU A 152 -10.22 0.83 -32.31
C GLU A 152 -10.51 -0.60 -31.81
N SER A 153 -10.21 -0.92 -30.55
CA SER A 153 -10.18 -2.31 -30.08
C SER A 153 -11.37 -2.75 -29.24
N TYR A 154 -12.27 -1.83 -28.85
CA TYR A 154 -13.40 -2.18 -27.98
C TYR A 154 -14.76 -1.98 -28.67
N GLU A 155 -15.38 -3.09 -29.07
CA GLU A 155 -16.76 -3.09 -29.62
C GLU A 155 -17.83 -3.39 -28.57
N GLY A 156 -17.41 -3.77 -27.36
CA GLY A 156 -18.29 -4.25 -26.28
C GLY A 156 -18.90 -5.62 -26.54
N LYS A 157 -19.34 -6.28 -25.48
CA LYS A 157 -20.14 -7.53 -25.52
C LYS A 157 -21.53 -7.26 -24.94
N ASP A 158 -22.41 -8.26 -24.95
CA ASP A 158 -23.73 -8.14 -24.30
C ASP A 158 -23.58 -7.63 -22.86
N GLY A 159 -24.42 -6.65 -22.46
CA GLY A 159 -24.32 -5.95 -21.16
C GLY A 159 -23.38 -4.73 -21.13
N THR A 160 -22.30 -4.74 -21.93
CA THR A 160 -21.28 -3.68 -21.98
C THR A 160 -21.31 -2.85 -23.26
N LYS A 161 -22.15 -3.24 -24.22
CA LYS A 161 -22.40 -2.50 -25.47
C LYS A 161 -22.76 -1.04 -25.21
N GLY A 162 -22.16 -0.14 -25.97
CA GLY A 162 -22.38 1.31 -25.90
C GLY A 162 -21.60 2.03 -24.80
N ILE A 163 -20.82 1.33 -23.98
CA ILE A 163 -19.86 1.97 -23.09
C ILE A 163 -18.68 2.48 -23.92
N LYS A 164 -18.33 3.74 -23.72
CA LYS A 164 -17.25 4.41 -24.46
C LYS A 164 -15.89 3.98 -23.94
N SER A 165 -14.90 3.97 -24.83
CA SER A 165 -13.52 3.78 -24.41
C SER A 165 -12.95 5.02 -23.74
N TRP A 166 -12.10 4.86 -22.73
CA TRP A 166 -11.35 5.98 -22.17
C TRP A 166 -10.47 6.68 -23.22
N TRP A 167 -10.07 5.99 -24.30
CA TRP A 167 -9.37 6.59 -25.43
C TRP A 167 -10.16 7.71 -26.11
N GLU A 168 -11.49 7.71 -25.99
CA GLU A 168 -12.37 8.80 -26.47
C GLU A 168 -12.29 10.05 -25.59
N LEU A 169 -11.81 9.93 -24.35
CA LEU A 169 -11.51 11.06 -23.47
C LEU A 169 -10.17 11.72 -23.80
N LEU A 170 -9.34 11.13 -24.66
CA LEU A 170 -8.09 11.76 -25.06
C LEU A 170 -8.35 12.76 -26.19
N GLU A 171 -8.00 14.01 -25.94
CA GLU A 171 -7.94 15.04 -26.98
C GLU A 171 -6.79 14.78 -27.97
N SER A 172 -6.73 15.57 -29.05
CA SER A 172 -5.63 15.49 -30.02
C SER A 172 -4.28 15.84 -29.38
N GLU A 173 -3.18 15.36 -29.97
CA GLU A 173 -1.84 15.75 -29.51
C GLU A 173 -1.63 17.27 -29.57
N GLU A 174 -2.19 17.94 -30.57
CA GLU A 174 -2.08 19.40 -30.70
C GLU A 174 -2.70 20.11 -29.49
N VAL A 175 -3.89 19.69 -29.08
CA VAL A 175 -4.56 20.22 -27.88
C VAL A 175 -3.74 19.90 -26.64
N GLY A 176 -3.26 18.67 -26.49
CA GLY A 176 -2.42 18.27 -25.35
C GLY A 176 -1.14 19.11 -25.21
N ARG A 177 -0.41 19.34 -26.31
CA ARG A 177 0.83 20.14 -26.31
C ARG A 177 0.59 21.62 -25.96
N LYS A 178 -0.60 22.14 -26.27
CA LYS A 178 -1.01 23.52 -25.93
C LYS A 178 -1.63 23.63 -24.54
N PHE A 179 -2.02 22.52 -23.93
CA PHE A 179 -2.74 22.52 -22.65
C PHE A 179 -1.87 23.08 -21.52
N GLN A 180 -2.43 24.07 -20.82
CA GLN A 180 -1.85 24.68 -19.63
C GLN A 180 -2.73 24.31 -18.44
N TRP A 181 -2.18 23.56 -17.48
CA TRP A 181 -2.91 23.34 -16.23
C TRP A 181 -2.90 24.62 -15.40
N LYS A 182 -3.91 24.71 -14.54
CA LYS A 182 -4.11 25.81 -13.63
C LYS A 182 -3.18 25.69 -12.43
N GLU A 183 -2.79 26.84 -11.88
CA GLU A 183 -2.00 26.99 -10.65
C GLU A 183 -2.60 28.10 -9.76
N ASP A 184 -3.79 28.62 -10.11
CA ASP A 184 -4.53 29.63 -9.37
C ASP A 184 -5.33 29.01 -8.21
N PHE A 185 -4.64 28.23 -7.37
CA PHE A 185 -5.19 27.62 -6.17
C PHE A 185 -4.09 27.43 -5.12
N ASP A 186 -4.49 27.19 -3.87
CA ASP A 186 -3.57 26.87 -2.79
C ASP A 186 -3.27 25.36 -2.76
N PRO A 187 -2.02 24.91 -3.05
CA PRO A 187 -1.67 23.48 -3.04
C PRO A 187 -1.75 22.83 -1.66
N GLU A 188 -1.66 23.61 -0.58
CA GLU A 188 -1.78 23.09 0.79
C GLU A 188 -3.23 22.70 1.12
N GLU A 189 -4.19 23.42 0.54
CA GLU A 189 -5.62 23.23 0.78
C GLU A 189 -6.33 22.39 -0.29
N THR A 190 -5.79 22.33 -1.50
CA THR A 190 -6.45 21.69 -2.65
C THR A 190 -6.19 20.19 -2.69
N VAL A 191 -7.25 19.40 -2.56
CA VAL A 191 -7.21 17.93 -2.60
C VAL A 191 -6.95 17.46 -4.03
N CYS A 192 -5.98 16.56 -4.22
CA CYS A 192 -5.71 15.93 -5.53
C CYS A 192 -6.02 14.43 -5.54
N CYS A 193 -6.04 13.78 -4.37
CA CYS A 193 -6.35 12.36 -4.25
C CYS A 193 -7.28 12.08 -3.08
N LEU A 194 -8.18 11.11 -3.28
CA LEU A 194 -9.07 10.57 -2.27
C LEU A 194 -8.84 9.06 -2.15
N ASN A 195 -7.93 8.67 -1.26
CA ASN A 195 -7.58 7.26 -1.05
C ASN A 195 -8.44 6.66 0.05
N TYR A 196 -9.11 5.54 -0.23
CA TYR A 196 -9.98 4.92 0.76
C TYR A 196 -9.21 4.03 1.72
N SER A 197 -9.36 4.30 3.02
CA SER A 197 -8.77 3.52 4.10
C SER A 197 -9.89 3.03 5.03
N SER A 198 -9.84 1.75 5.41
CA SER A 198 -10.70 1.22 6.48
C SER A 198 -10.34 1.75 7.87
N GLY A 199 -9.20 2.45 7.99
CA GLY A 199 -8.73 3.08 9.23
C GLY A 199 -8.78 2.15 10.46
N THR A 200 -9.00 2.75 11.62
CA THR A 200 -9.26 2.04 12.89
C THR A 200 -10.70 1.53 12.99
N THR A 201 -11.66 2.22 12.38
CA THR A 201 -13.12 2.01 12.57
C THR A 201 -13.77 0.94 11.68
N GLY A 202 -13.10 0.45 10.63
CA GLY A 202 -13.53 -0.70 9.82
C GLY A 202 -14.36 -0.38 8.57
N ILE A 203 -15.12 0.71 8.54
CA ILE A 203 -15.78 1.21 7.32
C ILE A 203 -14.77 2.05 6.51
N PRO A 204 -14.59 1.81 5.19
CA PRO A 204 -13.72 2.63 4.35
C PRO A 204 -14.13 4.11 4.33
N LYS A 205 -13.16 4.99 4.58
CA LYS A 205 -13.29 6.46 4.58
C LYS A 205 -12.37 7.03 3.52
N GLY A 206 -12.86 8.00 2.73
CA GLY A 206 -12.02 8.73 1.79
C GLY A 206 -11.05 9.67 2.51
N VAL A 207 -9.75 9.41 2.39
CA VAL A 207 -8.66 10.23 2.94
C VAL A 207 -8.32 11.34 1.96
N MET A 208 -8.50 12.59 2.36
CA MET A 208 -8.22 13.76 1.52
C MET A 208 -6.73 14.10 1.54
N ILE A 209 -6.04 13.83 0.43
CA ILE A 209 -4.62 14.15 0.24
C ILE A 209 -4.51 15.37 -0.67
N THR A 210 -3.85 16.42 -0.19
CA THR A 210 -3.62 17.65 -0.95
C THR A 210 -2.41 17.55 -1.85
N HIS A 211 -2.29 18.47 -2.82
CA HIS A 211 -1.11 18.54 -3.68
C HIS A 211 0.16 18.67 -2.83
N TYR A 212 0.15 19.54 -1.82
CA TYR A 212 1.28 19.72 -0.91
C TYR A 212 1.61 18.45 -0.13
N ASN A 213 0.61 17.76 0.43
CA ASN A 213 0.85 16.51 1.14
C ASN A 213 1.57 15.48 0.26
N TYR A 214 1.15 15.38 -1.01
CA TYR A 214 1.73 14.45 -1.97
C TYR A 214 3.16 14.82 -2.34
N VAL A 215 3.42 16.11 -2.62
CA VAL A 215 4.76 16.63 -2.92
C VAL A 215 5.70 16.43 -1.73
N ALA A 216 5.25 16.77 -0.52
CA ALA A 216 5.96 16.54 0.72
C ALA A 216 6.38 15.07 0.85
N ASN A 217 5.44 14.14 0.68
CA ASN A 217 5.74 12.72 0.84
C ASN A 217 6.68 12.16 -0.22
N SER A 218 6.53 12.61 -1.47
CA SER A 218 7.46 12.22 -2.54
C SER A 218 8.89 12.70 -2.25
N MET A 219 9.05 13.94 -1.76
CA MET A 219 10.36 14.48 -1.39
C MET A 219 10.96 13.78 -0.18
N GLN A 220 10.17 13.54 0.85
CA GLN A 220 10.55 12.82 2.07
C GLN A 220 11.03 11.40 1.77
N TYR A 221 10.24 10.62 1.01
CA TYR A 221 10.60 9.25 0.64
C TYR A 221 11.88 9.23 -0.21
N ARG A 222 11.97 10.11 -1.21
CA ARG A 222 13.15 10.22 -2.08
C ARG A 222 14.42 10.57 -1.28
N HIS A 223 14.31 11.44 -0.28
CA HIS A 223 15.47 11.90 0.49
C HIS A 223 16.25 10.75 1.15
N LEU A 224 15.56 9.81 1.82
CA LEU A 224 16.23 8.67 2.48
C LEU A 224 16.99 7.78 1.48
N HIS A 225 16.44 7.62 0.28
CA HIS A 225 17.10 6.89 -0.82
C HIS A 225 18.31 7.65 -1.40
N GLU A 226 18.30 8.97 -1.31
CA GLU A 226 19.38 9.84 -1.79
C GLU A 226 20.54 9.99 -0.80
N LEU A 227 20.38 9.51 0.43
CA LEU A 227 21.47 9.48 1.41
C LEU A 227 22.60 8.53 1.00
N HIS A 228 22.32 7.46 0.26
CA HIS A 228 23.35 6.52 -0.17
C HIS A 228 24.37 7.23 -1.10
N PRO A 229 25.69 7.17 -0.82
CA PRO A 229 26.69 7.95 -1.56
C PRO A 229 26.72 7.66 -3.06
N GLU A 230 26.44 6.41 -3.43
CA GLU A 230 26.38 5.97 -4.83
C GLU A 230 25.05 6.22 -5.54
N THR A 231 24.06 6.87 -4.90
CA THR A 231 22.72 7.05 -5.50
C THR A 231 22.74 7.67 -6.90
N PRO A 232 23.58 8.68 -7.23
CA PRO A 232 23.65 9.18 -8.60
C PRO A 232 24.02 8.11 -9.64
N GLU A 233 24.98 7.24 -9.33
CA GLU A 233 25.40 6.15 -10.24
C GLU A 233 24.40 4.99 -10.25
N ARG A 234 23.83 4.66 -9.09
CA ARG A 234 22.75 3.66 -8.98
C ARG A 234 21.53 4.08 -9.79
N ASN A 235 21.10 5.34 -9.69
CA ASN A 235 19.97 5.89 -10.45
C ASN A 235 20.14 5.75 -11.97
N LYS A 236 21.36 5.93 -12.50
CA LYS A 236 21.62 5.78 -13.94
C LYS A 236 21.35 4.36 -14.45
N LYS A 237 21.49 3.35 -13.59
CA LYS A 237 21.27 1.93 -13.91
C LYS A 237 19.95 1.40 -13.37
N ALA A 238 19.26 2.18 -12.54
CA ALA A 238 18.08 1.75 -11.82
C ALA A 238 16.95 1.39 -12.78
N LYS A 239 16.30 0.27 -12.50
CA LYS A 239 15.09 -0.20 -13.17
C LYS A 239 14.19 -0.84 -12.14
N TRP A 240 12.96 -0.38 -12.04
CA TRP A 240 12.04 -0.83 -11.01
C TRP A 240 10.93 -1.70 -11.59
N LEU A 241 10.44 -2.63 -10.80
CA LEU A 241 9.30 -3.48 -11.15
C LEU A 241 8.10 -3.12 -10.28
N CYS A 242 6.97 -2.83 -10.91
CA CYS A 242 5.72 -2.44 -10.27
C CYS A 242 4.67 -3.54 -10.42
N PHE A 243 4.51 -4.36 -9.39
CA PHE A 243 3.37 -5.27 -9.20
C PHE A 243 2.50 -4.85 -8.01
N LEU A 244 2.96 -3.90 -7.18
CA LEU A 244 2.14 -3.36 -6.10
C LEU A 244 0.98 -2.55 -6.70
N PRO A 245 -0.20 -2.55 -6.06
CA PRO A 245 -1.37 -1.92 -6.66
C PRO A 245 -1.22 -0.39 -6.75
N LEU A 246 -1.37 0.16 -7.95
CA LEU A 246 -1.27 1.60 -8.22
C LEU A 246 -2.49 2.39 -7.72
N TYR A 247 -3.62 1.72 -7.47
CA TYR A 247 -4.78 2.32 -6.80
C TYR A 247 -4.54 2.57 -5.30
N HIS A 248 -3.49 1.99 -4.72
CA HIS A 248 -3.14 2.14 -3.30
C HIS A 248 -1.94 3.06 -3.14
N ALA A 249 -1.91 3.80 -2.03
CA ALA A 249 -1.02 4.94 -1.87
C ALA A 249 0.49 4.61 -2.00
N MET A 250 0.91 3.42 -1.58
CA MET A 250 2.30 2.95 -1.75
C MET A 250 2.68 2.79 -3.22
N GLY A 251 1.90 2.05 -4.01
CA GLY A 251 2.15 1.90 -5.44
C GLY A 251 2.04 3.25 -6.16
N GLN A 252 1.00 4.01 -5.83
CA GLN A 252 0.74 5.34 -6.38
C GLN A 252 1.91 6.31 -6.14
N THR A 253 2.46 6.36 -4.93
CA THR A 253 3.53 7.33 -4.57
C THR A 253 4.89 6.89 -5.11
N ILE A 254 5.27 5.62 -4.88
CA ILE A 254 6.60 5.11 -5.25
C ILE A 254 6.75 5.06 -6.77
N PHE A 255 5.79 4.45 -7.47
CA PHE A 255 5.90 4.26 -8.91
C PHE A 255 5.30 5.41 -9.72
N GLY A 256 4.25 6.08 -9.22
CA GLY A 256 3.59 7.16 -9.95
C GLY A 256 4.26 8.53 -9.81
N ALA A 257 5.01 8.80 -8.73
CA ALA A 257 5.63 10.09 -8.49
C ALA A 257 7.14 10.02 -8.23
N VAL A 258 7.60 9.16 -7.31
CA VAL A 258 9.02 9.08 -6.94
C VAL A 258 9.86 8.56 -8.10
N ALA A 259 9.46 7.47 -8.75
CA ALA A 259 10.22 6.91 -9.87
C ALA A 259 10.35 7.89 -11.05
N PRO A 260 9.27 8.53 -11.55
CA PRO A 260 9.40 9.56 -12.58
C PRO A 260 10.26 10.74 -12.15
N LYS A 261 10.15 11.21 -10.90
CA LYS A 261 10.98 12.33 -10.43
C LYS A 261 12.47 11.99 -10.37
N ARG A 262 12.80 10.73 -10.12
CA ARG A 262 14.18 10.20 -10.14
C ARG A 262 14.65 9.81 -11.55
N GLY A 263 13.78 9.83 -12.56
CA GLY A 263 14.09 9.39 -13.92
C GLY A 263 14.31 7.87 -14.03
N ILE A 264 13.67 7.09 -13.15
CA ILE A 264 13.83 5.63 -13.09
C ILE A 264 12.71 4.98 -13.90
N PRO A 265 13.02 4.16 -14.93
CA PRO A 265 12.01 3.42 -15.67
C PRO A 265 11.35 2.35 -14.80
N VAL A 266 10.02 2.27 -14.89
CA VAL A 266 9.19 1.32 -14.17
C VAL A 266 8.56 0.31 -15.13
N TYR A 267 8.86 -0.97 -14.94
CA TYR A 267 8.20 -2.08 -15.61
C TYR A 267 6.92 -2.42 -14.85
N ILE A 268 5.75 -2.20 -15.45
CA ILE A 268 4.46 -2.41 -14.82
C ILE A 268 3.97 -3.83 -15.12
N MET A 269 3.68 -4.59 -14.06
CA MET A 269 2.98 -5.86 -14.12
C MET A 269 1.51 -5.62 -13.78
N LYS A 270 0.59 -6.16 -14.60
CA LYS A 270 -0.87 -6.04 -14.37
C LYS A 270 -1.30 -6.61 -13.01
N LYS A 271 -0.70 -7.74 -12.63
CA LYS A 271 -0.87 -8.40 -11.34
C LYS A 271 0.44 -9.06 -10.92
N PHE A 272 0.59 -9.28 -9.62
CA PHE A 272 1.72 -10.05 -9.11
C PHE A 272 1.61 -11.52 -9.58
N ASP A 273 2.72 -12.02 -10.11
CA ASP A 273 2.96 -13.43 -10.35
C ASP A 273 4.46 -13.68 -10.09
N PHE A 274 4.76 -14.69 -9.28
CA PHE A 274 6.12 -14.91 -8.80
C PHE A 274 7.08 -15.32 -9.93
N GLY A 275 6.64 -16.19 -10.84
CA GLY A 275 7.47 -16.64 -11.97
C GLY A 275 7.79 -15.50 -12.93
N ASN A 276 6.76 -14.73 -13.31
CA ASN A 276 6.90 -13.57 -14.18
C ASN A 276 7.77 -12.47 -13.53
N MET A 277 7.69 -12.31 -12.20
CA MET A 277 8.58 -11.40 -11.48
C MET A 277 10.04 -11.84 -11.62
N LEU A 278 10.37 -13.12 -11.37
CA LEU A 278 11.73 -13.63 -11.51
C LEU A 278 12.25 -13.49 -12.95
N GLU A 279 11.42 -13.80 -13.94
CA GLU A 279 11.75 -13.59 -15.36
C GLU A 279 12.03 -12.12 -15.66
N ALA A 280 11.18 -11.21 -15.18
CA ALA A 280 11.36 -9.78 -15.36
C ALA A 280 12.65 -9.27 -14.72
N VAL A 281 12.99 -9.74 -13.50
CA VAL A 281 14.27 -9.40 -12.85
C VAL A 281 15.45 -9.80 -13.74
N GLN A 282 15.50 -11.06 -14.18
CA GLN A 282 16.58 -11.56 -15.02
C GLN A 282 16.67 -10.83 -16.37
N LYS A 283 15.53 -10.72 -17.06
CA LYS A 283 15.42 -10.22 -18.43
C LYS A 283 15.70 -8.73 -18.53
N TYR A 284 15.15 -7.95 -17.59
CA TYR A 284 15.26 -6.49 -17.63
C TYR A 284 16.37 -5.94 -16.75
N LYS A 285 16.99 -6.80 -15.92
CA LYS A 285 17.99 -6.41 -14.91
C LYS A 285 17.40 -5.41 -13.90
N ILE A 286 16.28 -5.79 -13.30
CA ILE A 286 15.61 -4.99 -12.26
C ILE A 286 16.56 -4.83 -11.08
N THR A 287 16.68 -3.60 -10.57
CA THR A 287 17.63 -3.25 -9.52
C THR A 287 17.00 -3.23 -8.14
N SER A 288 15.70 -2.92 -8.05
CA SER A 288 15.03 -2.64 -6.78
C SER A 288 13.68 -3.31 -6.73
N LEU A 289 13.38 -3.95 -5.60
CA LEU A 289 12.08 -4.58 -5.37
C LEU A 289 11.39 -3.94 -4.15
N ASN A 290 10.21 -3.37 -4.38
CA ASN A 290 9.31 -2.92 -3.32
C ASN A 290 8.28 -4.02 -3.07
N LEU A 291 8.33 -4.61 -1.88
CA LEU A 291 7.62 -5.81 -1.49
C LEU A 291 6.59 -5.50 -0.40
N VAL A 292 5.70 -6.46 -0.18
CA VAL A 292 4.82 -6.51 0.99
C VAL A 292 4.97 -7.89 1.65
N PRO A 293 4.69 -8.05 2.96
CA PRO A 293 5.02 -9.28 3.68
C PRO A 293 4.54 -10.58 3.04
N PRO A 294 3.32 -10.69 2.48
CA PRO A 294 2.92 -11.94 1.84
C PRO A 294 3.75 -12.29 0.61
N ILE A 295 4.25 -11.30 -0.14
CA ILE A 295 5.14 -11.55 -1.28
C ILE A 295 6.49 -12.05 -0.77
N VAL A 296 7.01 -11.48 0.32
CA VAL A 296 8.26 -11.93 0.96
C VAL A 296 8.12 -13.37 1.44
N VAL A 297 7.05 -13.69 2.17
CA VAL A 297 6.77 -15.05 2.68
C VAL A 297 6.59 -16.04 1.53
N VAL A 298 5.81 -15.71 0.50
CA VAL A 298 5.63 -16.55 -0.69
C VAL A 298 6.97 -16.78 -1.40
N SER A 299 7.79 -15.73 -1.53
CA SER A 299 9.13 -15.83 -2.11
C SER A 299 9.99 -16.77 -1.28
N ILE A 300 10.06 -16.61 0.04
CA ILE A 300 10.84 -17.50 0.90
C ILE A 300 10.31 -18.94 0.84
N HIS A 301 8.99 -19.13 0.90
CA HIS A 301 8.39 -20.46 0.89
C HIS A 301 8.71 -21.20 -0.42
N HIS A 302 8.55 -20.54 -1.57
CA HIS A 302 8.87 -21.13 -2.87
C HIS A 302 10.36 -21.43 -3.05
N LEU A 303 11.24 -20.69 -2.38
CA LEU A 303 12.68 -20.76 -2.60
C LEU A 303 13.44 -21.59 -1.57
N MET A 304 12.92 -21.71 -0.34
CA MET A 304 13.56 -22.47 0.74
C MET A 304 12.82 -23.75 1.14
N LEU A 305 11.48 -23.77 1.12
CA LEU A 305 10.68 -24.86 1.69
C LEU A 305 10.14 -25.82 0.63
N VAL A 306 9.67 -25.30 -0.50
CA VAL A 306 9.45 -26.12 -1.69
C VAL A 306 10.83 -26.39 -2.28
N LYS A 307 11.20 -27.65 -2.52
CA LYS A 307 12.42 -28.03 -3.27
C LYS A 307 12.32 -27.60 -4.76
N SER A 308 11.78 -26.43 -5.05
CA SER A 308 11.68 -25.85 -6.38
C SER A 308 12.85 -24.89 -6.55
N PRO A 309 13.88 -25.23 -7.32
CA PRO A 309 15.07 -24.41 -7.51
C PRO A 309 14.80 -23.25 -8.48
N LEU A 310 13.61 -22.63 -8.46
CA LEU A 310 13.24 -21.59 -9.42
C LEU A 310 14.25 -20.44 -9.41
N THR A 311 14.66 -19.90 -8.26
CA THR A 311 15.74 -18.88 -8.25
C THR A 311 17.11 -19.40 -8.64
N LYS A 312 17.40 -20.70 -8.52
CA LYS A 312 18.64 -21.24 -9.10
C LYS A 312 18.59 -21.26 -10.63
N GLN A 313 17.42 -21.11 -11.23
CA GLN A 313 17.22 -21.00 -12.69
C GLN A 313 17.22 -19.55 -13.19
N TYR A 314 17.11 -18.55 -12.31
CA TYR A 314 17.07 -17.14 -12.69
C TYR A 314 18.26 -16.36 -12.10
N ASP A 315 18.88 -15.52 -12.91
CA ASP A 315 19.87 -14.55 -12.46
C ASP A 315 19.20 -13.34 -11.78
N LEU A 316 19.30 -13.28 -10.46
CA LEU A 316 18.81 -12.17 -9.63
C LEU A 316 19.90 -11.19 -9.19
N SER A 317 21.12 -11.30 -9.73
CA SER A 317 22.27 -10.49 -9.31
C SER A 317 22.14 -8.99 -9.58
N SER A 318 21.18 -8.58 -10.41
CA SER A 318 20.91 -7.17 -10.69
C SER A 318 20.23 -6.45 -9.52
N VAL A 319 19.53 -7.17 -8.64
CA VAL A 319 18.86 -6.56 -7.49
C VAL A 319 19.91 -6.16 -6.46
N ILE A 320 19.87 -4.89 -6.04
CA ILE A 320 20.80 -4.31 -5.07
C ILE A 320 20.07 -3.77 -3.84
N ASP A 321 18.75 -3.57 -3.91
CA ASP A 321 17.94 -3.08 -2.81
C ASP A 321 16.56 -3.73 -2.77
N MET A 322 16.12 -4.07 -1.56
CA MET A 322 14.76 -4.51 -1.29
C MET A 322 14.16 -3.70 -0.14
N THR A 323 12.89 -3.37 -0.29
CA THR A 323 12.13 -2.67 0.76
C THR A 323 10.81 -3.38 0.95
N SER A 324 10.39 -3.55 2.21
CA SER A 324 9.05 -4.03 2.56
C SER A 324 8.31 -3.00 3.40
N GLY A 325 6.99 -2.95 3.27
CA GLY A 325 6.14 -2.15 4.14
C GLY A 325 4.71 -2.66 4.17
N ALA A 326 3.78 -1.82 4.62
CA ALA A 326 2.35 -2.11 4.80
C ALA A 326 1.97 -3.08 5.93
N ALA A 327 2.83 -4.03 6.29
CA ALA A 327 2.65 -4.91 7.45
C ALA A 327 4.00 -5.34 8.05
N PRO A 328 4.01 -5.83 9.31
CA PRO A 328 5.24 -6.27 9.97
C PRO A 328 5.91 -7.46 9.26
N LEU A 329 7.24 -7.50 9.30
CA LEU A 329 8.06 -8.68 9.02
C LEU A 329 8.84 -9.09 10.25
N SER A 330 8.99 -10.40 10.47
CA SER A 330 9.90 -10.92 11.50
C SER A 330 11.35 -10.92 11.02
N GLY A 331 12.28 -10.80 11.95
CA GLY A 331 13.72 -10.86 11.69
C GLY A 331 14.15 -12.15 10.96
N GLU A 332 13.54 -13.29 11.28
CA GLU A 332 13.86 -14.55 10.58
C GLU A 332 13.44 -14.54 9.12
N VAL A 333 12.29 -13.95 8.80
CA VAL A 333 11.81 -13.79 7.42
C VAL A 333 12.72 -12.83 6.66
N ILE A 334 13.20 -11.77 7.32
CA ILE A 334 14.21 -10.85 6.76
C ILE A 334 15.51 -11.61 6.46
N ASP A 335 16.07 -12.31 7.44
CA ASP A 335 17.31 -13.08 7.30
C ASP A 335 17.21 -14.15 6.20
N ALA A 336 16.05 -14.83 6.12
CA ALA A 336 15.74 -15.79 5.09
C ALA A 336 15.69 -15.15 3.69
N ALA A 337 15.06 -13.99 3.55
CA ALA A 337 15.00 -13.26 2.29
C ALA A 337 16.39 -12.79 1.84
N GLU A 338 17.21 -12.26 2.75
CA GLU A 338 18.57 -11.79 2.43
C GLU A 338 19.47 -12.95 1.96
N LYS A 339 19.32 -14.14 2.54
CA LYS A 339 20.06 -15.36 2.14
C LYS A 339 19.74 -15.84 0.73
N LEU A 340 18.65 -15.36 0.12
CA LEU A 340 18.35 -15.66 -1.30
C LEU A 340 19.36 -15.02 -2.26
N TRP A 341 20.10 -14.00 -1.81
CA TRP A 341 21.17 -13.36 -2.57
C TRP A 341 22.54 -13.87 -2.07
N PRO A 342 23.22 -14.78 -2.81
CA PRO A 342 24.36 -15.57 -2.31
C PRO A 342 25.54 -14.78 -1.74
N ASN A 343 25.66 -13.50 -2.09
CA ASN A 343 26.75 -12.64 -1.66
C ASN A 343 26.40 -11.77 -0.44
N GLY A 344 25.18 -11.83 0.10
CA GLY A 344 24.74 -11.01 1.24
C GLY A 344 24.67 -9.50 0.96
N ASN A 345 24.80 -9.11 -0.31
CA ASN A 345 24.88 -7.70 -0.73
C ASN A 345 23.52 -6.98 -0.76
N VAL A 346 22.41 -7.71 -0.63
CA VAL A 346 21.07 -7.12 -0.69
C VAL A 346 20.46 -7.18 0.70
N LYS A 347 20.20 -6.00 1.25
CA LYS A 347 19.55 -5.83 2.55
C LYS A 347 18.06 -5.56 2.37
N LEU A 348 17.24 -6.26 3.15
CA LEU A 348 15.80 -6.02 3.16
C LEU A 348 15.48 -4.97 4.21
N THR A 349 15.22 -3.76 3.75
CA THR A 349 14.82 -2.64 4.61
C THR A 349 13.31 -2.64 4.83
N GLN A 350 12.87 -2.07 5.95
CA GLN A 350 11.45 -1.84 6.21
C GLN A 350 11.13 -0.34 6.20
N GLY A 351 9.89 -0.03 5.87
CA GLY A 351 9.32 1.30 6.05
C GLY A 351 7.91 1.22 6.62
N TRP A 352 7.50 2.27 7.31
CA TRP A 352 6.16 2.37 7.87
C TRP A 352 5.48 3.67 7.47
N GLY A 353 4.17 3.58 7.32
CA GLY A 353 3.29 4.70 7.08
C GLY A 353 1.86 4.22 6.83
N MET A 354 1.00 5.15 6.46
CA MET A 354 -0.44 4.93 6.34
C MET A 354 -1.04 5.88 5.32
N THR A 355 -2.24 5.56 4.84
CA THR A 355 -2.96 6.38 3.86
C THR A 355 -3.19 7.80 4.38
N GLU A 356 -3.53 7.96 5.66
CA GLU A 356 -3.74 9.25 6.36
C GLU A 356 -2.46 10.10 6.44
N ALA A 357 -1.30 9.52 6.16
CA ALA A 357 -0.02 10.20 6.06
C ALA A 357 0.52 10.20 4.62
N THR A 358 -0.39 10.19 3.65
CA THR A 358 -0.12 10.02 2.22
C THR A 358 0.44 8.64 1.88
N CYS A 359 1.62 8.27 2.39
CA CYS A 359 2.18 6.93 2.21
C CYS A 359 3.23 6.58 3.29
N SER A 360 4.34 7.31 3.38
CA SER A 360 5.50 6.96 4.23
C SER A 360 5.74 7.98 5.35
N LEU A 361 6.04 7.51 6.56
CA LEU A 361 6.43 8.34 7.71
C LEU A 361 7.79 7.95 8.30
N LEU A 362 8.12 6.66 8.23
CA LEU A 362 9.35 6.07 8.75
C LEU A 362 10.06 5.29 7.64
N GLY A 363 11.39 5.36 7.62
CA GLY A 363 12.22 4.61 6.69
C GLY A 363 13.68 4.51 7.12
N CYS A 364 14.45 3.68 6.44
CA CYS A 364 15.84 3.40 6.78
C CYS A 364 16.81 4.44 6.19
N ASP A 365 17.80 4.86 6.99
CA ASP A 365 19.00 5.55 6.48
C ASP A 365 19.83 4.58 5.65
N THR A 366 19.86 4.78 4.34
CA THR A 366 20.49 3.85 3.39
C THR A 366 22.02 3.81 3.47
N ARG A 367 22.65 4.64 4.32
CA ARG A 367 24.11 4.63 4.54
C ARG A 367 24.57 3.59 5.54
N HIS A 368 23.65 3.03 6.32
CA HIS A 368 23.94 2.06 7.37
C HIS A 368 23.15 0.77 7.12
N ASP A 369 23.62 -0.32 7.72
CA ASP A 369 22.85 -1.56 7.73
C ASP A 369 21.53 -1.35 8.50
N PRO A 370 20.43 -1.98 8.04
CA PRO A 370 19.15 -1.87 8.72
C PRO A 370 19.24 -2.51 10.11
N ILE A 371 18.58 -1.88 11.07
CA ILE A 371 18.46 -2.43 12.42
C ILE A 371 17.37 -3.52 12.40
N PRO A 372 17.67 -4.74 12.90
CA PRO A 372 16.71 -5.83 12.88
C PRO A 372 15.36 -5.45 13.51
N ASN A 373 14.26 -5.79 12.83
CA ASN A 373 12.86 -5.50 13.24
C ASN A 373 12.49 -4.00 13.33
N SER A 374 13.41 -3.08 13.07
CA SER A 374 13.11 -1.65 13.00
C SER A 374 12.42 -1.31 11.68
N VAL A 375 11.52 -0.32 11.72
CA VAL A 375 10.96 0.32 10.51
C VAL A 375 11.70 1.60 10.14
N GLY A 376 12.82 1.89 10.82
CA GLY A 376 13.71 3.00 10.57
C GLY A 376 13.46 4.23 11.44
N GLU A 377 13.82 5.40 10.91
CA GLU A 377 13.72 6.70 11.56
C GLU A 377 12.69 7.61 10.88
N LEU A 378 12.40 8.75 11.49
CA LEU A 378 11.46 9.74 10.96
C LEU A 378 11.94 10.34 9.63
N ASN A 379 11.06 10.32 8.63
CA ASN A 379 11.21 11.09 7.41
C ASN A 379 11.40 12.59 7.71
N ALA A 380 11.98 13.32 6.76
CA ALA A 380 12.25 14.75 6.94
C ALA A 380 11.00 15.55 7.30
N ASN A 381 11.17 16.54 8.18
CA ASN A 381 10.07 17.39 8.69
C ASN A 381 8.97 16.63 9.46
N CYS A 382 9.18 15.37 9.84
CA CYS A 382 8.28 14.62 10.70
C CYS A 382 8.68 14.73 12.18
N HIS A 383 7.67 14.72 13.04
CA HIS A 383 7.80 14.60 14.49
C HIS A 383 6.90 13.47 14.97
N ALA A 384 7.34 12.70 15.96
CA ALA A 384 6.54 11.65 16.57
C ALA A 384 6.68 11.64 18.09
N LYS A 385 5.64 11.16 18.77
CA LYS A 385 5.67 10.87 20.20
C LYS A 385 4.94 9.56 20.47
N ILE A 386 5.37 8.86 21.52
CA ILE A 386 4.69 7.67 22.03
C ILE A 386 3.77 8.12 23.15
N VAL A 387 2.50 7.73 23.10
CA VAL A 387 1.46 8.21 24.01
C VAL A 387 0.75 7.02 24.64
N ASP A 388 0.52 7.09 25.94
CA ASP A 388 -0.33 6.11 26.62
C ASP A 388 -1.77 6.22 26.09
N PRO A 389 -2.35 5.12 25.56
CA PRO A 389 -3.67 5.19 24.93
C PRO A 389 -4.82 5.42 25.92
N GLU A 390 -4.60 5.25 27.22
CA GLU A 390 -5.59 5.44 28.29
C GLU A 390 -5.46 6.80 28.96
N THR A 391 -4.24 7.19 29.36
CA THR A 391 -4.00 8.46 30.07
C THR A 391 -3.76 9.64 29.14
N PHE A 392 -3.44 9.39 27.87
CA PHE A 392 -3.02 10.39 26.88
C PHE A 392 -1.72 11.13 27.25
N GLU A 393 -0.96 10.59 28.19
CA GLU A 393 0.35 11.13 28.59
C GLU A 393 1.44 10.65 27.63
N GLU A 394 2.45 11.49 27.43
CA GLU A 394 3.61 11.14 26.62
C GLU A 394 4.51 10.16 27.41
N LEU A 395 4.85 9.04 26.78
CA LEU A 395 5.72 8.01 27.33
C LEU A 395 7.20 8.28 27.01
N LYS A 396 8.09 7.67 27.79
CA LYS A 396 9.54 7.76 27.61
C LYS A 396 10.01 6.86 26.46
N GLN A 397 11.20 7.13 25.94
CA GLN A 397 11.84 6.23 24.99
C GLN A 397 12.00 4.83 25.60
N GLY A 398 11.79 3.80 24.78
CA GLY A 398 11.74 2.40 25.18
C GLY A 398 10.38 1.90 25.70
N GLU A 399 9.48 2.80 26.13
CA GLU A 399 8.13 2.43 26.55
C GLU A 399 7.21 2.23 25.33
N ARG A 400 6.23 1.34 25.47
CA ARG A 400 5.28 0.99 24.40
C ARG A 400 3.99 1.80 24.58
N GLY A 401 3.55 2.45 23.50
CA GLY A 401 2.28 3.20 23.48
C GLY A 401 1.85 3.51 22.05
N GLU A 402 0.76 4.27 21.90
CA GLU A 402 0.28 4.72 20.59
C GLU A 402 1.27 5.72 19.98
N ILE A 403 1.72 5.49 18.75
CA ILE A 403 2.52 6.48 18.03
C ILE A 403 1.62 7.58 17.48
N TRP A 404 1.89 8.83 17.87
CA TRP A 404 1.25 10.02 17.30
C TRP A 404 2.27 10.76 16.46
N VAL A 405 1.84 11.25 15.30
CA VAL A 405 2.75 11.85 14.32
C VAL A 405 2.28 13.22 13.87
N GLN A 406 3.21 14.14 13.68
CA GLN A 406 2.98 15.45 13.07
C GLN A 406 3.95 15.60 11.89
N ALA A 407 3.44 15.89 10.69
CA ALA A 407 4.24 15.95 9.47
C ALA A 407 3.50 16.69 8.34
N PRO A 408 4.21 17.28 7.36
CA PRO A 408 3.59 18.02 6.24
C PRO A 408 2.80 17.13 5.26
N ASN A 409 3.03 15.82 5.29
CA ASN A 409 2.35 14.82 4.46
C ASN A 409 1.10 14.20 5.11
N ILE A 410 0.65 14.72 6.26
CA ILE A 410 -0.59 14.29 6.90
C ILE A 410 -1.79 14.83 6.13
N MET A 411 -2.80 13.98 5.93
CA MET A 411 -4.05 14.30 5.24
C MET A 411 -4.70 15.59 5.75
N LYS A 412 -5.49 16.23 4.89
CA LYS A 412 -6.39 17.31 5.29
C LYS A 412 -7.51 16.83 6.24
N GLY A 413 -7.94 15.59 6.06
CA GLY A 413 -8.98 14.95 6.87
C GLY A 413 -9.73 13.87 6.09
N TYR A 414 -10.82 13.36 6.66
CA TYR A 414 -11.71 12.42 5.99
C TYR A 414 -12.85 13.13 5.27
N TRP A 415 -13.08 12.79 4.01
CA TRP A 415 -14.14 13.34 3.17
C TRP A 415 -15.51 13.16 3.81
N LYS A 416 -16.22 14.28 4.01
CA LYS A 416 -17.55 14.32 4.64
C LYS A 416 -17.66 13.60 6.01
N LYS A 417 -16.55 13.40 6.73
CA LYS A 417 -16.53 12.81 8.08
C LYS A 417 -15.78 13.72 9.08
N PRO A 418 -16.31 14.91 9.43
CA PRO A 418 -15.64 15.82 10.35
C PRO A 418 -15.43 15.22 11.76
N SER A 419 -16.36 14.40 12.27
CA SER A 419 -16.20 13.73 13.57
C SER A 419 -15.02 12.75 13.57
N ALA A 420 -14.95 11.86 12.58
CA ALA A 420 -13.83 10.93 12.43
C ALA A 420 -12.50 11.69 12.23
N THR A 421 -12.53 12.84 11.56
CA THR A 421 -11.36 13.70 11.39
C THR A 421 -10.89 14.26 12.73
N LYS A 422 -11.78 14.79 13.56
CA LYS A 422 -11.43 15.32 14.89
C LYS A 422 -10.93 14.25 15.86
N GLU A 423 -11.45 13.02 15.77
CA GLU A 423 -10.98 11.89 16.57
C GLU A 423 -9.58 11.41 16.18
N THR A 424 -9.19 11.64 14.92
CA THR A 424 -7.93 11.15 14.34
C THR A 424 -6.85 12.23 14.32
N LEU A 425 -7.21 13.48 14.05
CA LEU A 425 -6.33 14.65 14.04
C LEU A 425 -6.55 15.47 15.32
N MET A 426 -5.70 15.21 16.31
CA MET A 426 -5.78 15.81 17.63
C MET A 426 -5.13 17.19 17.64
N ASN A 427 -5.92 18.20 17.98
CA ASN A 427 -5.42 19.54 18.23
C ASN A 427 -4.64 19.57 19.55
N SER A 428 -3.45 20.16 19.53
CA SER A 428 -2.60 20.42 20.69
C SER A 428 -2.03 21.83 20.58
N PRO A 429 -1.59 22.47 21.68
CA PRO A 429 -0.85 23.74 21.62
C PRO A 429 0.39 23.70 20.71
N SER A 430 0.97 22.51 20.50
CA SER A 430 2.11 22.30 19.61
C SER A 430 1.72 21.98 18.15
N GLY A 431 0.46 22.17 17.77
CA GLY A 431 -0.09 21.86 16.44
C GLY A 431 -0.93 20.58 16.40
N VAL A 432 -1.21 20.10 15.19
CA VAL A 432 -2.09 18.95 14.97
C VAL A 432 -1.27 17.65 14.95
N TRP A 433 -1.75 16.63 15.67
CA TRP A 433 -1.15 15.29 15.73
C TRP A 433 -2.10 14.26 15.15
N LEU A 434 -1.61 13.44 14.22
CA LEU A 434 -2.29 12.25 13.72
C LEU A 434 -2.13 11.11 14.73
N ARG A 435 -3.27 10.63 15.25
CA ARG A 435 -3.37 9.36 15.97
C ARG A 435 -3.40 8.22 15.00
N THR A 436 -2.41 7.34 15.10
CA THR A 436 -2.19 6.28 14.10
C THR A 436 -3.01 5.03 14.40
N GLY A 437 -3.37 4.81 15.67
CA GLY A 437 -3.94 3.56 16.15
C GLY A 437 -2.94 2.39 16.15
N ASP A 438 -1.65 2.65 15.95
CA ASP A 438 -0.57 1.66 16.00
C ASP A 438 0.22 1.81 17.31
N ILE A 439 0.56 0.69 17.94
CA ILE A 439 1.44 0.64 19.10
C ILE A 439 2.88 0.52 18.62
N ALA A 440 3.74 1.40 19.14
CA ALA A 440 5.15 1.42 18.82
C ALA A 440 5.98 1.75 20.07
N TYR A 441 7.29 1.57 19.94
CA TYR A 441 8.27 2.18 20.82
C TYR A 441 9.44 2.72 19.98
N VAL A 442 10.22 3.61 20.59
CA VAL A 442 11.42 4.19 19.98
C VAL A 442 12.62 3.89 20.88
N ASP A 443 13.71 3.41 20.30
CA ASP A 443 14.93 3.14 21.06
C ASP A 443 15.74 4.41 21.37
N SER A 444 16.85 4.26 22.10
CA SER A 444 17.74 5.37 22.45
C SER A 444 18.49 5.98 21.25
N GLN A 445 18.42 5.34 20.08
CA GLN A 445 19.02 5.79 18.82
C GLN A 445 17.99 6.40 17.87
N ASN A 446 16.74 6.59 18.32
CA ASN A 446 15.61 7.10 17.55
C ASN A 446 15.13 6.18 16.41
N ASN A 447 15.36 4.88 16.54
CA ASN A 447 14.77 3.89 15.65
C ASN A 447 13.40 3.45 16.18
N PHE A 448 12.45 3.33 15.28
CA PHE A 448 11.07 3.01 15.60
C PHE A 448 10.78 1.54 15.34
N PHE A 449 9.99 0.97 16.24
CA PHE A 449 9.56 -0.42 16.19
C PHE A 449 8.06 -0.48 16.33
N ILE A 450 7.38 -1.00 15.30
CA ILE A 450 5.93 -1.16 15.31
C ILE A 450 5.60 -2.52 15.91
N VAL A 451 4.75 -2.52 16.95
CA VAL A 451 4.37 -3.72 17.70
C VAL A 451 3.14 -4.36 17.05
N ASP A 452 2.03 -3.63 16.99
CA ASP A 452 0.78 -4.06 16.34
C ASP A 452 -0.20 -2.89 16.24
N ARG A 453 -1.40 -3.13 15.69
CA ARG A 453 -2.52 -2.19 15.77
C ARG A 453 -3.22 -2.32 17.11
N MET A 454 -3.52 -1.19 17.73
CA MET A 454 -4.25 -1.10 19.00
C MET A 454 -5.58 -1.89 18.98
N LYS A 455 -6.34 -1.80 17.89
CA LYS A 455 -7.64 -2.50 17.76
C LYS A 455 -7.53 -4.00 17.56
N GLU A 456 -6.35 -4.49 17.18
CA GLU A 456 -6.13 -5.93 16.95
C GLU A 456 -5.52 -6.60 18.18
N LEU A 457 -5.04 -5.82 19.17
CA LEU A 457 -4.55 -6.36 20.44
C LEU A 457 -5.65 -7.16 21.14
N ILE A 458 -5.26 -8.35 21.59
CA ILE A 458 -6.11 -9.29 22.33
C ILE A 458 -5.96 -8.98 23.81
N LYS A 459 -7.06 -8.74 24.51
CA LYS A 459 -7.08 -8.36 25.92
C LYS A 459 -7.24 -9.58 26.82
N VAL A 460 -6.12 -10.25 27.13
CA VAL A 460 -6.10 -11.46 27.96
C VAL A 460 -5.91 -11.10 29.43
N LYS A 461 -7.00 -11.10 30.20
CA LYS A 461 -7.00 -10.82 31.66
C LYS A 461 -6.27 -9.51 32.02
N GLY A 462 -6.56 -8.45 31.27
CA GLY A 462 -5.93 -7.13 31.44
C GLY A 462 -4.56 -6.97 30.76
N ASN A 463 -3.98 -8.04 30.20
CA ASN A 463 -2.75 -7.95 29.41
C ASN A 463 -3.09 -7.75 27.93
N GLN A 464 -2.36 -6.86 27.26
CA GLN A 464 -2.47 -6.70 25.81
C GLN A 464 -1.50 -7.66 25.12
N VAL A 465 -2.05 -8.56 24.30
CA VAL A 465 -1.29 -9.50 23.48
C VAL A 465 -1.37 -9.04 22.04
N ALA A 466 -0.22 -8.85 21.39
CA ALA A 466 -0.12 -8.51 19.98
C ALA A 466 -0.27 -9.78 19.12
N PRO A 467 -1.33 -9.91 18.30
CA PRO A 467 -1.40 -10.98 17.30
C PRO A 467 -0.14 -11.10 16.44
N ALA A 468 0.43 -9.98 15.98
CA ALA A 468 1.60 -9.97 15.10
C ALA A 468 2.83 -10.62 15.73
N GLU A 469 2.98 -10.51 17.06
CA GLU A 469 4.06 -11.17 17.80
C GLU A 469 3.89 -12.70 17.77
N LEU A 470 2.68 -13.18 17.97
CA LEU A 470 2.37 -14.61 17.91
C LEU A 470 2.45 -15.15 16.47
N GLU A 471 2.02 -14.36 15.49
CA GLU A 471 2.15 -14.70 14.06
C GLU A 471 3.61 -14.83 13.65
N ALA A 472 4.46 -13.88 14.05
CA ALA A 472 5.89 -13.94 13.80
C ALA A 472 6.49 -15.24 14.37
N LEU A 473 6.19 -15.54 15.64
CA LEU A 473 6.64 -16.76 16.32
C LEU A 473 6.17 -18.06 15.66
N LEU A 474 4.93 -18.07 15.14
CA LEU A 474 4.37 -19.22 14.43
C LEU A 474 5.07 -19.44 13.08
N LEU A 475 5.43 -18.37 12.38
CA LEU A 475 6.14 -18.43 11.10
C LEU A 475 7.60 -18.92 11.24
N GLU A 476 8.16 -18.94 12.45
CA GLU A 476 9.47 -19.57 12.75
C GLU A 476 9.39 -21.12 12.67
N HIS A 477 8.18 -21.69 12.74
CA HIS A 477 8.01 -23.14 12.68
C HIS A 477 8.14 -23.65 11.23
N PRO A 478 9.04 -24.60 10.93
CA PRO A 478 9.35 -25.01 9.54
C PRO A 478 8.16 -25.62 8.79
N GLU A 479 7.20 -26.21 9.51
CA GLU A 479 6.00 -26.80 8.93
C GLU A 479 4.82 -25.83 8.77
N ILE A 480 4.99 -24.54 9.14
CA ILE A 480 3.98 -23.48 8.98
C ILE A 480 4.38 -22.58 7.81
N ALA A 481 3.48 -22.41 6.84
CA ALA A 481 3.68 -21.55 5.66
C ALA A 481 3.10 -20.15 5.85
N ASP A 482 1.98 -20.04 6.57
CA ASP A 482 1.32 -18.78 6.85
C ASP A 482 0.53 -18.90 8.16
N ALA A 483 0.35 -17.81 8.88
CA ALA A 483 -0.36 -17.80 10.15
C ALA A 483 -1.14 -16.49 10.34
N ALA A 484 -2.28 -16.60 11.03
CA ALA A 484 -3.02 -15.45 11.53
C ALA A 484 -3.55 -15.73 12.93
N VAL A 485 -3.41 -14.76 13.83
CA VAL A 485 -3.87 -14.86 15.21
C VAL A 485 -5.00 -13.85 15.44
N ILE A 486 -6.06 -14.27 16.12
CA ILE A 486 -7.17 -13.40 16.50
C ILE A 486 -7.53 -13.61 17.96
N GLY A 487 -8.14 -12.60 18.57
CA GLY A 487 -8.84 -12.77 19.84
C GLY A 487 -10.19 -13.43 19.64
N VAL A 488 -10.50 -14.43 20.46
CA VAL A 488 -11.81 -15.06 20.57
C VAL A 488 -12.27 -15.06 22.03
N MET A 489 -13.58 -14.94 22.24
CA MET A 489 -14.15 -15.01 23.59
C MET A 489 -14.38 -16.46 23.99
N ILE A 490 -13.75 -16.89 25.09
CA ILE A 490 -14.05 -18.16 25.76
C ILE A 490 -14.55 -17.85 27.17
N GLY A 491 -15.85 -18.04 27.39
CA GLY A 491 -16.51 -17.50 28.58
C GLY A 491 -16.49 -15.97 28.56
N GLU A 492 -15.97 -15.37 29.64
CA GLU A 492 -15.79 -13.91 29.77
C GLU A 492 -14.39 -13.44 29.37
N ASP A 493 -13.45 -14.35 29.14
CA ASP A 493 -12.07 -14.03 28.81
C ASP A 493 -11.87 -13.97 27.28
N GLU A 494 -11.19 -12.93 26.79
CA GLU A 494 -10.63 -12.93 25.44
C GLU A 494 -9.30 -13.69 25.44
N VAL A 495 -9.13 -14.64 24.52
CA VAL A 495 -7.93 -15.47 24.39
C VAL A 495 -7.45 -15.58 22.94
N PRO A 496 -6.14 -15.80 22.69
CA PRO A 496 -5.61 -15.96 21.34
C PRO A 496 -6.03 -17.29 20.68
N ARG A 497 -6.48 -17.24 19.43
CA ARG A 497 -6.71 -18.37 18.52
C ARG A 497 -5.85 -18.19 17.27
N ALA A 498 -5.25 -19.26 16.76
CA ALA A 498 -4.46 -19.24 15.53
C ALA A 498 -5.16 -19.96 14.37
N TYR A 499 -5.03 -19.41 13.17
CA TYR A 499 -5.31 -20.06 11.90
C TYR A 499 -3.98 -20.29 11.17
N ILE A 500 -3.75 -21.52 10.73
CA ILE A 500 -2.45 -21.98 10.21
C ILE A 500 -2.61 -22.54 8.79
N VAL A 501 -1.75 -22.10 7.88
CA VAL A 501 -1.51 -22.75 6.59
C VAL A 501 -0.28 -23.62 6.73
N LYS A 502 -0.39 -24.90 6.42
CA LYS A 502 0.71 -25.86 6.48
C LYS A 502 1.66 -25.70 5.30
N SER A 503 2.95 -25.92 5.52
CA SER A 503 3.95 -26.04 4.46
C SER A 503 3.67 -27.23 3.55
N GLY A 504 3.73 -27.02 2.22
CA GLY A 504 3.30 -27.96 1.17
C GLY A 504 4.20 -29.19 0.90
N GLY A 505 4.70 -29.86 1.94
CA GLY A 505 5.51 -31.08 1.82
C GLY A 505 4.69 -32.36 2.03
N SER A 506 4.88 -33.37 1.18
CA SER A 506 4.29 -34.71 1.38
C SER A 506 4.79 -35.32 2.69
N GLY A 507 3.99 -35.28 3.74
CA GLY A 507 4.32 -35.80 5.07
C GLY A 507 4.17 -34.82 6.24
N ASN A 508 3.70 -33.58 6.01
CA ASN A 508 3.45 -32.61 7.07
C ASN A 508 2.36 -33.12 8.04
N LYS A 509 2.79 -33.54 9.24
CA LYS A 509 1.93 -34.12 10.30
C LYS A 509 1.56 -33.12 11.38
N LEU A 510 1.94 -31.85 11.23
CA LEU A 510 1.74 -30.80 12.22
C LEU A 510 0.30 -30.82 12.75
N ASN A 511 0.12 -31.04 14.05
CA ASN A 511 -1.19 -31.02 14.70
C ASN A 511 -1.37 -29.78 15.58
N ALA A 512 -2.59 -29.56 16.08
CA ALA A 512 -2.92 -28.38 16.86
C ALA A 512 -2.12 -28.33 18.17
N GLU A 513 -1.93 -29.48 18.82
CA GLU A 513 -1.20 -29.61 20.08
C GLU A 513 0.27 -29.21 19.93
N GLU A 514 0.93 -29.66 18.87
CA GLU A 514 2.32 -29.28 18.54
C GLU A 514 2.47 -27.77 18.34
N VAL A 515 1.51 -27.13 17.65
CA VAL A 515 1.51 -25.68 17.45
C VAL A 515 1.29 -24.93 18.77
N MET A 516 0.38 -25.41 19.61
CA MET A 516 0.17 -24.83 20.94
C MET A 516 1.44 -24.97 21.80
N GLU A 517 2.02 -26.16 21.88
CA GLU A 517 3.28 -26.40 22.60
C GLU A 517 4.44 -25.53 22.10
N TRP A 518 4.53 -25.30 20.79
CA TRP A 518 5.54 -24.43 20.19
C TRP A 518 5.48 -23.01 20.78
N VAL A 519 4.28 -22.46 20.90
CA VAL A 519 4.02 -21.14 21.47
C VAL A 519 4.21 -21.14 22.99
N GLU A 520 3.73 -22.18 23.68
CA GLU A 520 3.82 -22.28 25.15
C GLU A 520 5.27 -22.30 25.66
N LYS A 521 6.16 -23.00 24.94
CA LYS A 521 7.59 -23.08 25.29
C LYS A 521 8.35 -21.76 25.12
N ARG A 522 7.79 -20.78 24.41
CA ARG A 522 8.48 -19.54 24.00
C ARG A 522 7.80 -18.27 24.47
N THR A 523 6.63 -18.36 25.09
CA THR A 523 5.83 -17.18 25.47
C THR A 523 5.27 -17.27 26.88
N SER A 524 4.91 -16.11 27.44
CA SER A 524 4.21 -16.03 28.72
C SER A 524 2.79 -16.63 28.64
N ARG A 525 2.29 -17.14 29.77
CA ARG A 525 0.99 -17.83 29.87
C ARG A 525 -0.22 -17.10 29.29
N PHE A 526 -0.21 -15.77 29.33
CA PHE A 526 -1.31 -14.96 28.80
C PHE A 526 -1.27 -14.84 27.26
N LYS A 527 -0.18 -15.24 26.61
CA LYS A 527 -0.05 -15.28 25.13
C LYS A 527 -0.38 -16.65 24.52
N TRP A 528 -0.62 -17.67 25.35
CA TRP A 528 -0.88 -19.02 24.87
C TRP A 528 -2.16 -19.11 24.03
N LEU A 529 -2.18 -19.97 23.02
CA LEU A 529 -3.26 -20.13 22.04
C LEU A 529 -4.49 -20.87 22.60
N LYS A 530 -5.02 -20.40 23.74
CA LYS A 530 -6.17 -21.03 24.43
C LYS A 530 -7.48 -20.97 23.65
N GLY A 531 -7.55 -20.14 22.61
CA GLY A 531 -8.63 -20.08 21.64
C GLY A 531 -8.62 -21.20 20.60
N GLY A 532 -7.57 -22.04 20.61
CA GLY A 532 -7.36 -23.16 19.71
C GLY A 532 -6.52 -22.82 18.48
N VAL A 533 -6.26 -23.86 17.69
CA VAL A 533 -5.52 -23.79 16.42
C VAL A 533 -6.37 -24.47 15.35
N GLU A 534 -6.59 -23.77 14.24
CA GLU A 534 -7.32 -24.30 13.07
C GLU A 534 -6.44 -24.29 11.83
N PHE A 535 -6.55 -25.33 11.02
CA PHE A 535 -5.83 -25.41 9.75
C PHE A 535 -6.71 -24.93 8.60
N VAL A 536 -6.15 -24.08 7.74
CA VAL A 536 -6.83 -23.50 6.57
C VAL A 536 -5.96 -23.59 5.33
N GLU A 537 -6.59 -23.57 4.16
CA GLU A 537 -5.87 -23.59 2.88
C GLU A 537 -5.13 -22.26 2.62
N ALA A 538 -5.71 -21.14 3.05
CA ALA A 538 -5.13 -19.81 2.92
C ALA A 538 -5.59 -18.86 4.02
N ILE A 539 -4.72 -17.92 4.42
CA ILE A 539 -5.09 -16.82 5.30
C ILE A 539 -5.76 -15.72 4.45
N PRO A 540 -6.96 -15.25 4.82
CA PRO A 540 -7.64 -14.19 4.08
C PRO A 540 -6.88 -12.86 4.25
N LYS A 541 -6.35 -12.32 3.15
CA LYS A 541 -5.60 -11.07 3.10
C LYS A 541 -6.15 -10.16 2.01
N ASN A 542 -6.05 -8.84 2.20
CA ASN A 542 -6.31 -7.90 1.11
C ASN A 542 -5.12 -7.84 0.13
N PRO A 543 -5.24 -7.18 -1.04
CA PRO A 543 -4.14 -7.12 -2.01
C PRO A 543 -2.87 -6.39 -1.52
N SER A 544 -2.97 -5.51 -0.52
CA SER A 544 -1.79 -4.91 0.15
C SER A 544 -1.12 -5.85 1.17
N GLY A 545 -1.67 -7.05 1.35
CA GLY A 545 -1.12 -8.09 2.21
C GLY A 545 -1.58 -8.07 3.67
N LYS A 546 -2.53 -7.20 4.03
CA LYS A 546 -3.07 -7.08 5.38
C LYS A 546 -4.09 -8.19 5.64
N ILE A 547 -3.96 -8.87 6.79
CA ILE A 547 -4.89 -9.91 7.24
C ILE A 547 -6.30 -9.33 7.45
N LEU A 548 -7.30 -9.99 6.85
CA LEU A 548 -8.72 -9.68 7.01
C LEU A 548 -9.26 -10.34 8.29
N ARG A 549 -8.77 -9.92 9.46
CA ARG A 549 -9.08 -10.49 10.78
C ARG A 549 -10.59 -10.57 11.09
N LYS A 550 -11.40 -9.67 10.52
CA LYS A 550 -12.86 -9.71 10.65
C LYS A 550 -13.44 -11.03 10.13
N LEU A 551 -13.01 -11.48 8.96
CA LEU A 551 -13.46 -12.74 8.36
C LEU A 551 -13.06 -13.94 9.24
N LEU A 552 -11.85 -13.91 9.79
CA LEU A 552 -11.39 -14.94 10.72
C LEU A 552 -12.19 -14.95 12.02
N ARG A 553 -12.54 -13.79 12.58
CA ARG A 553 -13.39 -13.68 13.78
C ARG A 553 -14.82 -14.18 13.52
N GLU A 554 -15.38 -13.89 12.34
CA GLU A 554 -16.70 -14.41 11.93
C GLU A 554 -16.66 -15.94 11.81
N LYS A 555 -15.65 -16.47 11.12
CA LYS A 555 -15.40 -17.91 11.01
C LYS A 555 -15.21 -18.57 12.39
N ALA A 556 -14.45 -17.95 13.29
CA ALA A 556 -14.26 -18.47 14.65
C ALA A 556 -15.56 -18.55 15.45
N LYS A 557 -16.45 -17.56 15.30
CA LYS A 557 -17.77 -17.58 15.96
C LYS A 557 -18.58 -18.79 15.51
N GLU A 558 -18.58 -19.09 14.22
CA GLU A 558 -19.25 -20.27 13.66
C GLU A 558 -18.62 -21.56 14.19
N GLU A 559 -17.30 -21.70 14.14
CA GLU A 559 -16.56 -22.88 14.62
C GLU A 559 -16.77 -23.15 16.12
N ILE A 560 -16.69 -22.11 16.95
CA ILE A 560 -16.92 -22.20 18.40
C ILE A 560 -18.38 -22.54 18.69
N SER A 561 -19.33 -22.00 17.92
CA SER A 561 -20.75 -22.34 18.08
C SER A 561 -21.04 -23.81 17.77
N ILE A 562 -20.40 -24.38 16.73
CA ILE A 562 -20.54 -25.78 16.34
C ILE A 562 -19.92 -26.72 17.39
N ASN A 563 -18.74 -26.38 17.92
CA ASN A 563 -18.08 -27.18 18.95
C ASN A 563 -18.86 -27.19 20.28
N ASN A 564 -19.52 -26.08 20.64
CA ASN A 564 -20.41 -26.03 21.80
C ASN A 564 -21.68 -26.88 21.63
N VAL A 565 -22.16 -27.10 20.40
CA VAL A 565 -23.27 -28.01 20.11
C VAL A 565 -22.82 -29.47 20.20
N LYS A 566 -21.63 -29.80 19.69
CA LYS A 566 -21.06 -31.15 19.79
C LYS A 566 -20.65 -31.56 21.20
N ALA A 567 -20.23 -30.62 22.05
CA ALA A 567 -19.88 -30.89 23.45
C ALA A 567 -21.11 -31.05 24.38
N ARG A 568 -22.32 -30.73 23.89
CA ARG A 568 -23.60 -30.87 24.61
C ARG A 568 -24.42 -32.09 24.17
N LEU A 569 -23.95 -32.81 23.14
CA LEU A 569 -24.45 -34.11 22.68
C LEU A 569 -23.51 -35.19 23.20
#